data_AF-A0A1M7XXI6-F1
#
_entry.id   AF-A0A1M7XXI6-F1
#
_cell.length_a   1.000
_cell.length_b   1.000
_cell.length_c   1.000
_cell.angle_alpha   90.00
_cell.angle_beta   90.00
_cell.angle_gamma   90.00
#
_symmetry.space_group_name_H-M   'P 1'
#
loop_
_entity.id
_entity.type
_entity.pdbx_description
1 polymer ?
#
loop_
_entity_poly.entity_id
_entity_poly.type
_entity_poly.pdbx_seq_one_letter_code
_entity_poly.pdbx_strand_id
1 'polypeptide(L)'
;MAEKKITLYSLTTCTFCQAVKKMLDDLDVTFECIQADELPDKEKKEVIQELRKVNPQCSFPTVVIDDAVIVGYKIQEIKETIGIRTEVDDLYDLLKKVNEPKGYFLNGNKEKTFELLRSLLTNKKRYGYMACPCRLASGVRANDRDIICPCTYREPDIAEYGSCFCSLYVSADWYTAKIERKEVPERRPPELYEA
;
A
#
# COMPACT_ATOMS: atom_id res chain seq x y z
N MET A 1 -23.70 -8.74 -6.78
CA MET A 1 -23.07 -7.43 -7.06
C MET A 1 -23.04 -7.28 -8.56
N ALA A 2 -23.29 -6.08 -9.11
CA ALA A 2 -23.19 -5.90 -10.55
C ALA A 2 -21.74 -6.17 -10.98
N GLU A 3 -21.57 -6.96 -12.04
CA GLU A 3 -20.26 -7.27 -12.60
C GLU A 3 -19.70 -5.99 -13.23
N LYS A 4 -18.61 -5.47 -12.67
CA LYS A 4 -17.99 -4.23 -13.14
C LYS A 4 -17.17 -4.52 -14.38
N LYS A 5 -17.21 -3.61 -15.37
CA LYS A 5 -16.35 -3.73 -16.55
C LYS A 5 -14.97 -3.20 -16.20
N ILE A 6 -13.97 -4.08 -16.19
CA ILE A 6 -12.59 -3.74 -15.84
C ILE A 6 -11.70 -3.92 -17.07
N THR A 7 -10.97 -2.89 -17.46
CA THR A 7 -9.98 -2.93 -18.53
C THR A 7 -8.61 -2.48 -17.99
N LEU A 8 -7.60 -3.33 -18.11
CA LEU A 8 -6.20 -3.04 -17.77
C LEU A 8 -5.41 -2.78 -19.05
N TYR A 9 -4.99 -1.54 -19.25
CA TYR A 9 -3.96 -1.18 -20.21
C TYR A 9 -2.59 -1.45 -19.59
N SER A 10 -1.79 -2.28 -20.25
CA SER A 10 -0.54 -2.82 -19.71
C SER A 10 0.57 -2.93 -20.76
N LEU A 11 1.80 -3.09 -20.28
CA LEU A 11 2.97 -3.47 -21.06
C LEU A 11 3.56 -4.76 -20.49
N THR A 12 3.97 -5.69 -21.35
CA THR A 12 4.50 -7.00 -20.92
C THR A 12 5.79 -6.88 -20.12
N THR A 13 6.56 -5.81 -20.37
CA THR A 13 7.86 -5.54 -19.75
C THR A 13 7.78 -4.66 -18.49
N CYS A 14 6.59 -4.15 -18.14
CA CYS A 14 6.42 -3.30 -16.98
C CYS A 14 6.08 -4.13 -15.72
N THR A 15 6.96 -4.12 -14.73
CA THR A 15 6.78 -4.87 -13.47
C THR A 15 5.51 -4.47 -12.72
N PHE A 16 5.14 -3.18 -12.74
CA PHE A 16 3.89 -2.72 -12.13
C PHE A 16 2.65 -3.21 -12.87
N CYS A 17 2.69 -3.29 -14.20
CA CYS A 17 1.59 -3.86 -14.98
C CYS A 17 1.38 -5.34 -14.64
N GLN A 18 2.46 -6.11 -14.59
CA GLN A 18 2.43 -7.52 -14.21
C GLN A 18 1.89 -7.71 -12.80
N ALA A 19 2.29 -6.86 -11.85
CA ALA A 19 1.79 -6.91 -10.48
C ALA A 19 0.28 -6.60 -10.38
N VAL A 20 -0.23 -5.60 -11.10
CA VAL A 20 -1.67 -5.31 -11.17
C VAL A 20 -2.44 -6.47 -11.79
N LYS A 21 -1.96 -6.99 -12.93
CA LYS A 21 -2.56 -8.15 -13.61
C LYS A 21 -2.65 -9.35 -12.66
N LYS A 22 -1.53 -9.72 -12.05
CA LYS A 22 -1.45 -10.83 -11.08
C LYS A 22 -2.42 -10.62 -9.90
N MET A 23 -2.52 -9.39 -9.40
CA MET A 23 -3.44 -9.09 -8.30
C MET A 23 -4.90 -9.29 -8.69
N LEU A 24 -5.31 -8.89 -9.91
CA LEU A 24 -6.66 -9.15 -10.42
C LEU A 24 -6.92 -10.64 -10.63
N ASP A 25 -5.94 -11.37 -11.19
CA ASP A 25 -6.01 -12.83 -11.36
C ASP A 25 -6.13 -13.56 -10.02
N ASP A 26 -5.31 -13.20 -9.02
CA ASP A 26 -5.32 -13.81 -7.68
C ASP A 26 -6.64 -13.56 -6.91
N LEU A 27 -7.40 -12.53 -7.29
CA LEU A 27 -8.71 -12.20 -6.72
C LEU A 27 -9.87 -12.82 -7.50
N ASP A 28 -9.60 -13.57 -8.57
CA ASP A 28 -10.60 -14.18 -9.45
C ASP A 28 -11.59 -13.13 -10.01
N VAL A 29 -11.06 -11.96 -10.36
CA VAL A 29 -11.83 -10.87 -10.95
C VAL A 29 -11.75 -11.00 -12.46
N THR A 30 -12.89 -10.92 -13.15
CA THR A 30 -12.93 -10.87 -14.62
C THR A 30 -12.51 -9.48 -15.10
N PHE A 31 -11.52 -9.41 -16.00
CA PHE A 31 -11.06 -8.16 -16.62
C PHE A 31 -10.53 -8.39 -18.04
N GLU A 32 -10.58 -7.35 -18.85
CA GLU A 32 -9.92 -7.28 -20.14
C GLU A 32 -8.48 -6.77 -19.95
N CYS A 33 -7.49 -7.50 -20.46
CA CYS A 33 -6.09 -7.11 -20.39
C CYS A 33 -5.56 -6.77 -21.79
N ILE A 34 -5.20 -5.52 -22.00
CA ILE A 34 -4.63 -5.03 -23.25
C ILE A 34 -3.12 -4.88 -23.07
N GLN A 35 -2.33 -5.72 -23.74
CA GLN A 35 -0.87 -5.65 -23.79
C GLN A 35 -0.45 -4.78 -24.98
N ALA A 36 -0.29 -3.47 -24.75
CA ALA A 36 -0.16 -2.51 -25.84
C ALA A 36 1.12 -2.71 -26.69
N ASP A 37 2.17 -3.30 -26.11
CA ASP A 37 3.44 -3.59 -26.77
C ASP A 37 3.38 -4.79 -27.72
N GLU A 38 2.47 -5.75 -27.50
CA GLU A 38 2.29 -6.94 -28.35
C GLU A 38 1.36 -6.71 -29.55
N LEU A 39 0.59 -5.62 -29.54
CA LEU A 39 -0.38 -5.34 -30.59
C LEU A 39 0.30 -4.96 -31.93
N PRO A 40 -0.30 -5.37 -33.08
CA PRO A 40 0.08 -4.87 -34.40
C PRO A 40 -0.03 -3.34 -34.50
N ASP A 41 0.74 -2.71 -35.39
CA ASP A 41 0.85 -1.24 -35.45
C ASP A 41 -0.48 -0.49 -35.63
N LYS A 42 -1.44 -1.07 -36.35
CA LYS A 42 -2.76 -0.46 -36.55
C LYS A 42 -3.56 -0.47 -35.25
N GLU A 43 -3.70 -1.63 -34.62
CA GLU A 43 -4.42 -1.83 -33.36
C GLU A 43 -3.76 -1.06 -32.21
N LYS A 44 -2.42 -1.06 -32.16
CA LYS A 44 -1.64 -0.28 -31.20
C LYS A 44 -1.97 1.21 -31.27
N LYS A 45 -2.08 1.79 -32.48
CA LYS A 45 -2.47 3.20 -32.66
C LYS A 45 -3.88 3.47 -32.16
N GLU A 46 -4.83 2.58 -32.44
CA GLU A 46 -6.22 2.70 -31.99
C GLU A 46 -6.31 2.63 -30.46
N VAL A 47 -5.66 1.65 -29.84
CA VAL A 47 -5.58 1.50 -28.38
C VAL A 47 -4.94 2.72 -27.71
N ILE A 48 -3.85 3.26 -28.27
CA ILE A 48 -3.21 4.48 -27.75
C ILE A 48 -4.16 5.67 -27.86
N GLN A 49 -4.95 5.79 -28.94
CA GLN A 49 -5.93 6.87 -29.06
C GLN A 49 -7.02 6.77 -28.00
N GLU A 50 -7.58 5.58 -27.75
CA GLU A 50 -8.57 5.37 -26.68
C GLU A 50 -7.97 5.63 -25.30
N LEU A 51 -6.77 5.10 -25.02
CA LEU A 51 -6.08 5.34 -23.76
C LEU A 51 -5.86 6.83 -23.52
N ARG A 52 -5.50 7.61 -24.56
CA ARG A 52 -5.27 9.05 -24.42
C ARG A 52 -6.54 9.85 -24.14
N LYS A 53 -7.74 9.32 -24.42
CA LYS A 53 -9.01 9.96 -24.04
C LYS A 53 -9.21 9.95 -22.53
N VAL A 54 -8.80 8.87 -21.87
CA VAL A 54 -8.98 8.65 -20.42
C VAL A 54 -7.72 8.98 -19.60
N ASN A 55 -6.54 8.82 -20.19
CA ASN A 55 -5.23 9.13 -19.64
C ASN A 55 -4.37 9.86 -20.70
N PRO A 56 -4.43 11.20 -20.76
CA PRO A 56 -3.71 12.00 -21.77
C PRO A 56 -2.18 11.80 -21.77
N GLN A 57 -1.60 11.37 -20.64
CA GLN A 57 -0.17 11.09 -20.50
C GLN A 57 0.23 9.74 -21.13
N CYS A 58 -0.72 8.90 -21.51
CA CYS A 58 -0.49 7.60 -22.14
C CYS A 58 0.46 6.71 -21.32
N SER A 59 0.26 6.67 -20.00
CA SER A 59 1.10 5.92 -19.07
C SER A 59 0.48 4.57 -18.70
N PHE A 60 1.34 3.66 -18.25
CA PHE A 60 0.98 2.28 -17.88
C PHE A 60 1.50 1.96 -16.47
N PRO A 61 0.79 1.13 -15.67
CA PRO A 61 -0.54 0.61 -15.96
C PRO A 61 -1.62 1.69 -15.89
N THR A 62 -2.67 1.55 -16.68
CA THR A 62 -3.93 2.30 -16.52
C THR A 62 -5.07 1.32 -16.40
N VAL A 63 -5.86 1.41 -15.33
CA VAL A 63 -7.03 0.57 -15.10
C VAL A 63 -8.27 1.42 -15.23
N VAL A 64 -9.21 0.98 -16.07
CA VAL A 64 -10.53 1.58 -16.21
C VAL A 64 -11.54 0.62 -15.59
N ILE A 65 -12.33 1.11 -14.63
CA ILE A 65 -13.36 0.34 -13.91
C ILE A 65 -14.67 1.10 -14.11
N ASP A 66 -15.53 0.60 -14.99
CA ASP A 66 -16.69 1.32 -15.49
C ASP A 66 -16.27 2.71 -16.02
N ASP A 67 -16.63 3.79 -15.33
CA ASP A 67 -16.24 5.17 -15.67
C ASP A 67 -15.00 5.68 -14.88
N ALA A 68 -14.52 4.93 -13.91
CA ALA A 68 -13.39 5.33 -13.06
C ALA A 68 -12.05 4.98 -13.73
N VAL A 69 -11.13 5.94 -13.74
CA VAL A 69 -9.80 5.78 -14.35
C VAL A 69 -8.72 5.88 -13.28
N ILE A 70 -7.95 4.82 -13.12
CA ILE A 70 -6.87 4.72 -12.14
C ILE A 70 -5.54 4.57 -12.88
N VAL A 71 -4.70 5.59 -12.75
CA VAL A 71 -3.39 5.65 -13.42
C VAL A 71 -2.28 5.28 -12.45
N GLY A 72 -1.41 4.36 -12.87
CA GLY A 72 -0.23 3.91 -12.15
C GLY A 72 -0.47 2.72 -11.22
N TYR A 73 0.57 2.38 -10.45
CA TYR A 73 0.55 1.27 -9.49
C TYR A 73 -0.20 1.66 -8.21
N LYS A 74 -1.53 1.52 -8.23
CA LYS A 74 -2.40 1.87 -7.11
C LYS A 74 -3.34 0.71 -6.74
N ILE A 75 -2.75 -0.35 -6.19
CA ILE A 75 -3.44 -1.60 -5.91
C ILE A 75 -4.61 -1.41 -4.95
N GLN A 76 -4.44 -0.63 -3.90
CA GLN A 76 -5.50 -0.41 -2.92
C GLN A 76 -6.64 0.42 -3.51
N GLU A 77 -6.34 1.47 -4.31
CA GLU A 77 -7.37 2.27 -4.99
C GLU A 77 -8.18 1.41 -5.98
N ILE A 78 -7.53 0.49 -6.70
CA ILE A 78 -8.19 -0.49 -7.59
C ILE A 78 -9.14 -1.38 -6.79
N LYS A 79 -8.65 -2.02 -5.71
CA LYS A 79 -9.47 -2.92 -4.87
C LYS A 79 -10.69 -2.21 -4.29
N GLU A 80 -10.51 -1.01 -3.76
CA GLU A 80 -11.59 -0.19 -3.21
C GLU A 80 -12.63 0.16 -4.28
N THR A 81 -12.18 0.49 -5.48
CA THR A 81 -13.08 0.81 -6.61
C THR A 81 -13.85 -0.41 -7.09
N ILE A 82 -13.25 -1.61 -7.05
CA ILE A 82 -13.95 -2.87 -7.34
C ILE A 82 -14.93 -3.23 -6.19
N GLY A 83 -14.64 -2.80 -4.96
CA GLY A 83 -15.42 -3.13 -3.76
C GLY A 83 -14.89 -4.37 -3.03
N ILE A 84 -13.62 -4.74 -3.24
CA ILE A 84 -12.97 -5.87 -2.57
C ILE A 84 -12.39 -5.41 -1.25
N ARG A 85 -12.72 -6.15 -0.18
CA ARG A 85 -12.16 -5.98 1.16
C ARG A 85 -11.50 -7.26 1.64
N THR A 86 -10.50 -7.09 2.51
CA THR A 86 -9.66 -8.14 3.08
C THR A 86 -9.46 -7.93 4.58
N GLU A 87 -8.80 -8.88 5.26
CA GLU A 87 -8.38 -8.72 6.66
C GLU A 87 -7.49 -7.49 6.90
N VAL A 88 -6.84 -6.96 5.86
CA VAL A 88 -6.01 -5.75 5.95
C VAL A 88 -6.90 -4.52 6.14
N ASP A 89 -8.06 -4.48 5.48
CA ASP A 89 -9.05 -3.39 5.62
C ASP A 89 -9.64 -3.37 7.03
N ASP A 90 -9.92 -4.55 7.60
CA ASP A 90 -10.42 -4.66 8.97
C ASP A 90 -9.36 -4.22 9.98
N LEU A 91 -8.08 -4.54 9.74
CA LEU A 91 -6.98 -4.03 10.56
C LEU A 91 -6.83 -2.51 10.42
N TYR A 92 -6.98 -1.96 9.21
CA TYR A 92 -6.94 -0.52 8.97
C TYR A 92 -8.00 0.20 9.79
N ASP A 93 -9.26 -0.25 9.70
CA ASP A 93 -10.38 0.36 10.43
C ASP A 93 -10.21 0.26 11.95
N LEU A 94 -9.76 -0.90 12.44
CA LEU A 94 -9.47 -1.10 13.86
C LEU A 94 -8.37 -0.16 14.35
N LEU A 95 -7.23 -0.11 13.66
CA LEU A 95 -6.09 0.72 14.07
C LEU A 95 -6.44 2.19 14.02
N LYS A 96 -7.17 2.63 13.00
CA LYS A 96 -7.69 3.99 12.90
C LYS A 96 -8.55 4.34 14.11
N LYS A 97 -9.58 3.53 14.39
CA LYS A 97 -10.50 3.71 15.52
C LYS A 97 -9.79 3.78 16.88
N VAL A 98 -8.73 2.98 17.09
CA VAL A 98 -8.02 2.90 18.36
C VAL A 98 -6.97 4.00 18.54
N ASN A 99 -6.39 4.50 17.45
CA ASN A 99 -5.23 5.41 17.50
C ASN A 99 -5.58 6.88 17.23
N GLU A 100 -6.57 7.18 16.39
CA GLU A 100 -6.93 8.57 16.09
C GLU A 100 -7.38 9.38 17.32
N PRO A 101 -8.20 8.84 18.24
CA PRO A 101 -8.55 9.55 19.48
C PRO A 101 -7.36 9.86 20.39
N LYS A 102 -6.22 9.18 20.18
CA LYS A 102 -4.96 9.40 20.90
C LYS A 102 -4.03 10.38 20.18
N GLY A 103 -4.46 10.96 19.06
CA GLY A 103 -3.66 11.88 18.24
C GLY A 103 -2.71 11.20 17.25
N TYR A 104 -2.84 9.90 17.02
CA TYR A 104 -2.01 9.15 16.09
C TYR A 104 -2.82 8.75 14.85
N PHE A 105 -2.47 9.30 13.70
CA PHE A 105 -3.15 9.06 12.44
C PHE A 105 -2.39 8.03 11.60
N LEU A 106 -3.09 7.26 10.77
CA LEU A 106 -2.41 6.44 9.77
C LEU A 106 -1.96 7.32 8.60
N ASN A 107 -0.83 6.99 7.99
CA ASN A 107 -0.30 7.71 6.85
C ASN A 107 -1.31 7.74 5.68
N GLY A 108 -1.49 8.92 5.09
CA GLY A 108 -2.42 9.16 4.00
C GLY A 108 -2.04 8.47 2.68
N ASN A 109 -0.79 8.03 2.51
CA ASN A 109 -0.42 7.17 1.39
C ASN A 109 -1.00 5.75 1.62
N LYS A 110 -2.16 5.47 1.02
CA LYS A 110 -2.87 4.20 1.19
C LYS A 110 -2.03 2.99 0.76
N GLU A 111 -1.31 3.06 -0.35
CA GLU A 111 -0.49 1.93 -0.82
C GLU A 111 0.56 1.54 0.23
N LYS A 112 1.35 2.52 0.70
CA LYS A 112 2.35 2.30 1.75
C LYS A 112 1.71 1.79 3.04
N THR A 113 0.61 2.42 3.47
CA THR A 113 -0.10 2.02 4.70
C THR A 113 -0.56 0.57 4.61
N PHE A 114 -1.24 0.17 3.54
CA PHE A 114 -1.77 -1.18 3.38
C PHE A 114 -0.66 -2.23 3.22
N GLU A 115 0.47 -1.90 2.61
CA GLU A 115 1.65 -2.78 2.58
C GLU A 115 2.23 -3.03 3.97
N LEU A 116 2.33 -1.98 4.80
CA LEU A 116 2.78 -2.12 6.19
C LEU A 116 1.80 -2.92 7.04
N LEU A 117 0.49 -2.69 6.88
CA LEU A 117 -0.56 -3.46 7.56
C LEU A 117 -0.56 -4.94 7.16
N ARG A 118 -0.40 -5.24 5.87
CA ARG A 118 -0.25 -6.61 5.39
C ARG A 118 0.98 -7.28 6.00
N SER A 119 2.09 -6.56 6.09
CA SER A 119 3.33 -7.05 6.69
C SER A 119 3.19 -7.30 8.20
N LEU A 120 2.43 -6.46 8.91
CA LEU A 120 2.08 -6.69 10.32
C LEU A 120 1.26 -7.96 10.51
N LEU A 121 0.28 -8.23 9.63
CA LEU A 121 -0.50 -9.47 9.67
C LEU A 121 0.36 -10.70 9.33
N THR A 122 1.28 -10.59 8.36
CA THR A 122 2.25 -11.64 8.06
C THR A 122 3.12 -11.95 9.28
N ASN A 123 3.66 -10.92 9.95
CA ASN A 123 4.46 -11.10 11.16
C ASN A 123 3.62 -11.68 12.30
N LYS A 124 2.35 -11.29 12.44
CA LYS A 124 1.43 -11.89 13.41
C LYS A 124 1.21 -13.37 13.15
N LYS A 125 1.01 -13.77 11.89
CA LYS A 125 0.87 -15.19 11.51
C LYS A 125 2.16 -15.97 11.76
N ARG A 126 3.32 -15.36 11.50
CA ARG A 126 4.64 -15.99 11.64
C ARG A 126 5.10 -16.16 13.09
N TYR A 127 4.99 -15.10 13.90
CA TYR A 127 5.58 -15.04 15.24
C TYR A 127 4.54 -15.04 16.38
N GLY A 128 3.24 -14.95 16.05
CA GLY A 128 2.16 -14.81 17.03
C GLY A 128 1.95 -13.38 17.54
N TYR A 129 2.67 -12.39 17.01
CA TYR A 129 2.52 -10.98 17.36
C TYR A 129 2.89 -10.05 16.20
N MET A 130 2.33 -8.84 16.21
CA MET A 130 2.57 -7.83 15.18
C MET A 130 3.95 -7.17 15.37
N ALA A 131 5.03 -7.91 15.14
CA ALA A 131 6.37 -7.33 15.09
C ALA A 131 6.46 -6.25 14.01
N CYS A 132 7.16 -5.14 14.28
CA CYS A 132 7.36 -4.05 13.33
C CYS A 132 7.85 -4.58 11.97
N PRO A 133 7.19 -4.25 10.85
CA PRO A 133 7.56 -4.79 9.54
C PRO A 133 8.87 -4.20 9.00
N CYS A 134 9.36 -3.10 9.58
CA CYS A 134 10.60 -2.44 9.16
C CYS A 134 11.78 -2.70 10.11
N ARG A 135 11.62 -3.60 11.08
CA ARG A 135 12.71 -4.03 11.99
C ARG A 135 12.80 -5.55 11.97
N LEU A 136 14.03 -6.07 12.00
CA LEU A 136 14.25 -7.50 12.07
C LEU A 136 13.79 -8.05 13.43
N ALA A 137 12.78 -8.91 13.38
CA ALA A 137 12.25 -9.60 14.55
C ALA A 137 13.08 -10.85 14.85
N SER A 138 13.41 -11.06 16.13
CA SER A 138 14.06 -12.30 16.60
C SER A 138 13.11 -13.51 16.53
N GLY A 139 11.80 -13.26 16.57
CA GLY A 139 10.78 -14.30 16.70
C GLY A 139 10.56 -14.77 18.14
N VAL A 140 11.32 -14.23 19.09
CA VAL A 140 11.14 -14.42 20.53
C VAL A 140 10.44 -13.19 21.09
N ARG A 141 9.18 -13.36 21.52
CA ARG A 141 8.35 -12.24 22.00
C ARG A 141 9.02 -11.40 23.08
N ALA A 142 9.82 -12.02 23.96
CA ALA A 142 10.53 -11.32 25.03
C ALA A 142 11.60 -10.34 24.50
N ASN A 143 12.33 -10.74 23.46
CA ASN A 143 13.38 -9.94 22.82
C ASN A 143 12.79 -8.85 21.93
N ASP A 144 11.60 -9.08 21.35
CA ASP A 144 10.96 -8.16 20.42
C ASP A 144 9.95 -7.20 21.07
N ARG A 145 9.82 -7.19 22.40
CA ARG A 145 8.81 -6.38 23.12
C ARG A 145 8.85 -4.91 22.73
N ASP A 146 10.04 -4.39 22.45
CA ASP A 146 10.26 -3.00 22.08
C ASP A 146 9.74 -2.68 20.67
N ILE A 147 9.67 -3.67 19.77
CA ILE A 147 9.24 -3.55 18.37
C ILE A 147 7.86 -4.14 18.07
N ILE A 148 7.11 -4.66 19.05
CA ILE A 148 5.70 -5.04 18.85
C ILE A 148 4.91 -3.77 18.52
N CYS A 149 4.19 -3.76 17.40
CA CYS A 149 3.46 -2.60 16.90
C CYS A 149 2.19 -2.32 17.74
N PRO A 150 1.95 -1.07 18.20
CA PRO A 150 2.85 0.08 18.09
C PRO A 150 4.07 -0.02 19.01
N CYS A 151 5.27 0.16 18.44
CA CYS A 151 6.53 -0.01 19.15
C CYS A 151 6.79 1.11 20.17
N THR A 152 7.69 0.86 21.11
CA THR A 152 8.10 1.82 22.16
C THR A 152 8.64 3.14 21.58
N TYR A 153 9.25 3.07 20.39
CA TYR A 153 9.82 4.22 19.69
C TYR A 153 8.80 5.13 18.99
N ARG A 154 7.55 4.67 18.78
CA ARG A 154 6.55 5.40 17.98
C ARG A 154 6.30 6.81 18.51
N GLU A 155 6.12 6.93 19.82
CA GLU A 155 5.80 8.19 20.47
C GLU A 155 6.93 9.22 20.37
N PRO A 156 8.19 8.91 20.78
CA PRO A 156 9.29 9.86 20.60
C PRO A 156 9.58 10.16 19.13
N ASP A 157 9.42 9.20 18.22
CA ASP A 157 9.58 9.45 16.77
C ASP A 157 8.54 10.46 16.25
N ILE A 158 7.27 10.30 16.62
CA ILE A 158 6.20 11.21 16.17
C ILE A 158 6.34 12.59 16.82
N ALA A 159 6.75 12.66 18.08
CA ALA A 159 6.98 13.92 18.77
C ALA A 159 8.11 14.74 18.11
N GLU A 160 9.20 14.09 17.67
CA GLU A 160 10.36 14.76 17.09
C GLU A 160 10.26 14.97 15.57
N TYR A 161 9.73 14.00 14.83
CA TYR A 161 9.75 13.97 13.37
C TYR A 161 8.36 13.95 12.72
N GLY A 162 7.29 13.88 13.51
CA GLY A 162 5.91 13.81 13.01
C GLY A 162 5.49 12.46 12.44
N SER A 163 6.39 11.47 12.37
CA SER A 163 6.06 10.11 11.92
C SER A 163 6.89 9.09 12.69
N CYS A 164 6.38 7.87 12.87
CA CYS A 164 7.19 6.77 13.40
C CYS A 164 8.20 6.27 12.35
N PHE A 165 9.21 5.51 12.76
CA PHE A 165 10.25 4.96 11.86
C PHE A 165 9.74 4.41 10.51
N CYS A 166 8.70 3.55 10.51
CA CYS A 166 8.13 2.99 9.26
C CYS A 166 7.20 3.95 8.50
N SER A 167 6.92 5.13 9.06
CA SER A 167 5.91 6.09 8.66
C SER A 167 4.48 5.52 8.56
N LEU A 168 4.12 4.53 9.39
CA LEU A 168 2.74 4.03 9.49
C LEU A 168 1.86 5.00 10.26
N TYR A 169 2.32 5.40 11.46
CA TYR A 169 1.65 6.37 12.32
C TYR A 169 2.31 7.74 12.18
N VAL A 170 1.48 8.78 12.14
CA VAL A 170 1.89 10.17 11.89
C VAL A 170 1.10 11.14 12.77
N SER A 171 1.66 12.32 13.03
CA SER A 171 0.94 13.43 13.67
C SER A 171 -0.04 14.09 12.70
N ALA A 172 -0.98 14.88 13.22
CA ALA A 172 -1.90 15.66 12.39
C ALA A 172 -1.15 16.65 11.47
N ASP A 173 -0.10 17.28 11.98
CA ASP A 173 0.68 18.26 11.21
C ASP A 173 1.48 17.57 10.10
N TRP A 174 2.01 16.37 10.34
CA TRP A 174 2.64 15.58 9.28
C TRP A 174 1.61 15.14 8.23
N TYR A 175 0.44 14.67 8.69
CA TYR A 175 -0.66 14.22 7.82
C TYR A 175 -1.15 15.34 6.90
N THR A 176 -1.30 16.55 7.44
CA THR A 176 -1.76 17.74 6.71
C THR A 176 -0.63 18.50 6.01
N ALA A 177 0.59 17.96 5.99
CA ALA A 177 1.78 18.57 5.38
C ALA A 177 2.13 19.97 5.90
N LYS A 178 1.81 20.27 7.18
CA LYS A 178 2.19 21.51 7.86
C LYS A 178 3.64 21.51 8.33
N ILE A 179 4.24 20.33 8.47
CA ILE A 179 5.67 20.16 8.79
C ILE A 179 6.37 19.44 7.65
N GLU A 180 7.66 19.72 7.52
CA GLU A 180 8.54 19.01 6.60
C GLU A 180 8.64 17.53 7.00
N ARG A 181 8.57 16.65 6.01
CA ARG A 181 8.72 15.20 6.22
C ARG A 181 10.21 14.87 6.28
N LYS A 182 10.69 14.58 7.48
CA LYS A 182 12.08 14.20 7.74
C LYS A 182 12.23 12.68 7.82
N GLU A 183 13.42 12.19 7.48
CA GLU A 183 13.80 10.81 7.75
C GLU A 183 13.89 10.60 9.27
N VAL A 184 13.33 9.49 9.74
CA VAL A 184 13.33 9.12 11.15
C VAL A 184 14.53 8.18 11.37
N PRO A 185 15.51 8.53 12.22
CA PRO A 185 16.63 7.65 12.51
C PRO A 185 16.18 6.39 13.26
N GLU A 186 16.92 5.29 13.11
CA GLU A 186 16.68 4.09 13.90
C GLU A 186 17.06 4.35 15.37
N ARG A 187 16.05 4.31 16.25
CA ARG A 187 16.24 4.45 17.71
C ARG A 187 16.49 3.13 18.43
N ARG A 188 16.21 1.99 17.78
CA ARG A 188 16.46 0.68 18.38
C ARG A 188 17.97 0.45 18.50
N PRO A 189 18.49 0.21 19.72
CA PRO A 189 19.89 -0.10 19.91
C PRO A 189 20.33 -1.32 19.08
N PRO A 190 21.51 -1.29 18.42
CA PRO A 190 22.02 -2.39 17.60
C PRO A 190 22.07 -3.73 18.35
N GLU A 191 22.38 -3.71 19.65
CA GLU A 191 22.55 -4.91 20.48
C GLU A 191 21.25 -5.73 20.59
N LEU A 192 20.09 -5.09 20.42
CA LEU A 192 18.79 -5.80 20.43
C LEU A 192 18.52 -6.58 19.13
N TYR A 193 19.33 -6.37 18.09
CA TYR A 193 19.29 -7.17 16.85
C TYR A 193 20.18 -8.41 16.92
N GLU A 194 21.08 -8.48 17.89
CA GLU A 194 22.03 -9.60 18.08
C GLU A 194 21.51 -10.65 19.08
N ALA A 195 20.36 -10.40 19.69
CA ALA A 195 19.77 -11.17 20.78
C ALA A 195 18.79 -12.27 20.36
#